data_AF-A0A353VZP7-F1
#
_entry.id   AF-A0A353VZP7-F1
#
_cell.length_a   1.000
_cell.length_b   1.000
_cell.length_c   1.000
_cell.angle_alpha   90.00
_cell.angle_beta   90.00
_cell.angle_gamma   90.00
#
_symmetry.space_group_name_H-M   'P 1'
#
loop_
_entity.id
_entity.type
_entity.pdbx_description
1 polymer ?
#
loop_
_entity_poly.entity_id
_entity_poly.type
_entity_poly.pdbx_seq_one_letter_code
_entity_poly.pdbx_strand_id
1 'polypeptide(L)'
;MIFQKAGKSGWASIIPIYNILILLQIVGKPWWWLLLLLIPVVDIVILIIIYHQLSQTFEKTAGFTVSLVLLPIIFFPILAFSDAKYIGFKKPGVTEANI
;
A
#
# COMPACT_ATOMS: atom_id res chain seq x y z
N MET A 1 -12.61 -0.66 -5.33
CA MET A 1 -11.50 -1.53 -4.88
C MET A 1 -10.19 -0.74 -4.90
N ILE A 2 -9.30 -0.89 -3.91
CA ILE A 2 -8.01 -0.17 -3.83
C ILE A 2 -7.22 -0.27 -5.15
N PHE A 3 -7.23 -1.47 -5.77
CA PHE A 3 -6.63 -1.73 -7.09
C PHE A 3 -7.23 -0.89 -8.21
N GLN A 4 -8.57 -0.81 -8.29
CA GLN A 4 -9.26 -0.01 -9.31
C GLN A 4 -8.96 1.48 -9.18
N LYS A 5 -8.83 2.00 -7.95
CA LYS A 5 -8.41 3.40 -7.72
C LYS A 5 -7.00 3.69 -8.20
N ALA A 6 -6.12 2.69 -8.16
CA ALA A 6 -4.75 2.79 -8.67
C ALA A 6 -4.63 2.38 -10.16
N GLY A 7 -5.75 2.24 -10.88
CA GLY A 7 -5.75 1.86 -12.30
C GLY A 7 -5.36 0.40 -12.58
N LYS A 8 -5.44 -0.48 -11.58
CA LYS A 8 -5.11 -1.91 -11.66
C LYS A 8 -6.36 -2.77 -11.61
N SER A 9 -6.31 -3.94 -12.27
CA SER A 9 -7.45 -4.86 -12.37
C SER A 9 -7.91 -5.36 -11.01
N GLY A 10 -9.19 -5.16 -10.67
CA GLY A 10 -9.79 -5.57 -9.39
C GLY A 10 -9.73 -7.08 -9.13
N TRP A 11 -9.77 -7.90 -10.17
CA TRP A 11 -9.58 -9.36 -10.08
C TRP A 11 -8.22 -9.78 -9.50
N ALA A 12 -7.22 -8.88 -9.51
CA ALA A 12 -5.92 -9.17 -8.95
C ALA A 12 -5.95 -9.49 -7.46
N SER A 13 -6.98 -9.03 -6.73
CA SER A 13 -7.14 -9.31 -5.30
C SER A 13 -7.53 -10.76 -4.99
N ILE A 14 -7.99 -11.53 -5.98
CA ILE A 14 -8.46 -12.92 -5.79
C ILE A 14 -7.28 -13.88 -5.64
N ILE A 15 -6.19 -13.61 -6.36
CA ILE A 15 -5.00 -14.48 -6.37
C ILE A 15 -4.03 -13.95 -5.29
N PRO A 16 -3.72 -14.72 -4.22
CA PRO A 16 -2.97 -14.21 -3.07
C PRO A 16 -1.60 -13.61 -3.42
N ILE A 17 -0.83 -14.29 -4.26
CA ILE A 17 0.49 -13.83 -4.68
C ILE A 17 0.40 -12.62 -5.60
N TYR A 18 -0.55 -12.62 -6.53
CA TYR A 18 -0.71 -11.55 -7.51
C TYR A 18 -1.22 -10.27 -6.85
N ASN A 19 -2.11 -10.39 -5.85
CA ASN A 19 -2.55 -9.29 -5.00
C ASN A 19 -1.34 -8.53 -4.41
N ILE A 20 -0.40 -9.25 -3.80
CA ILE A 20 0.81 -8.66 -3.20
C ILE A 20 1.70 -8.03 -4.27
N LEU A 21 1.89 -8.68 -5.43
CA LEU A 21 2.67 -8.12 -6.54
C LEU A 21 2.09 -6.80 -7.04
N ILE A 22 0.76 -6.71 -7.19
CA ILE A 22 0.11 -5.47 -7.60
C ILE A 22 0.18 -4.43 -6.48
N LEU A 23 0.04 -4.81 -5.22
CA LEU A 23 0.21 -3.91 -4.08
C LEU A 23 1.62 -3.31 -4.06
N LEU A 24 2.66 -4.13 -4.28
CA LEU A 24 4.04 -3.68 -4.43
C LEU A 24 4.17 -2.69 -5.60
N GLN A 25 3.53 -2.95 -6.74
CA GLN A 25 3.52 -2.00 -7.87
C GLN A 25 2.83 -0.68 -7.53
N ILE A 26 1.70 -0.70 -6.81
CA ILE A 26 0.97 0.50 -6.36
C ILE A 26 1.86 1.34 -5.44
N VAL A 27 2.59 0.67 -4.56
CA VAL A 27 3.48 1.28 -3.57
C VAL A 27 4.87 1.58 -4.16
N GLY A 28 5.09 1.37 -5.46
CA GLY A 28 6.36 1.65 -6.13
C GLY A 28 7.53 0.79 -5.61
N LYS A 29 7.24 -0.39 -5.08
CA LYS A 29 8.23 -1.33 -4.57
C LYS A 29 8.56 -2.43 -5.58
N PRO A 30 9.83 -2.84 -5.64
CA PRO A 30 10.28 -3.90 -6.54
C PRO A 30 9.70 -5.27 -6.17
N TRP A 31 9.45 -6.10 -7.19
CA TRP A 31 8.77 -7.40 -7.06
C TRP A 31 9.51 -8.41 -6.18
N TRP A 32 10.84 -8.32 -6.08
CA TRP A 32 11.67 -9.18 -5.21
C TRP A 32 11.34 -9.08 -3.71
N TRP A 33 10.60 -8.04 -3.28
CA TRP A 33 10.10 -7.94 -1.91
C TRP A 33 9.10 -9.04 -1.57
N LEU A 34 8.46 -9.64 -2.58
CA LEU A 34 7.65 -10.85 -2.41
C LEU A 34 8.46 -12.01 -1.79
N LEU A 35 9.75 -12.14 -2.12
CA LEU A 35 10.63 -13.14 -1.53
C LEU A 35 10.97 -12.85 -0.07
N LEU A 36 11.00 -11.57 0.32
CA LEU A 36 11.23 -11.16 1.71
C LEU A 36 10.01 -11.47 2.59
N LEU A 37 8.80 -11.44 2.04
CA LEU A 37 7.56 -11.82 2.72
C LEU A 37 7.48 -13.33 3.04
N LEU A 38 8.31 -14.17 2.41
CA LEU A 38 8.41 -15.60 2.76
C LEU A 38 9.19 -15.84 4.06
N ILE A 39 9.88 -14.82 4.60
CA ILE A 39 10.67 -14.93 5.83
C ILE A 39 9.86 -14.35 7.00
N PRO A 40 9.39 -15.15 7.97
CA PRO A 40 8.36 -14.74 8.94
C PRO A 40 8.72 -13.56 9.86
N VAL A 41 10.01 -13.28 10.06
CA VAL A 41 10.46 -12.11 10.84
C VAL A 41 10.54 -10.85 9.97
N VAL A 42 10.98 -11.01 8.73
CA VAL A 42 11.14 -9.90 7.78
C VAL A 42 9.77 -9.49 7.22
N ASP A 43 8.86 -10.45 7.04
CA ASP A 43 7.49 -10.26 6.57
C ASP A 43 6.77 -9.13 7.33
N ILE A 44 6.80 -9.17 8.67
CA ILE A 44 6.13 -8.17 9.52
C ILE A 44 6.70 -6.77 9.28
N VAL A 45 8.03 -6.64 9.22
CA VAL A 45 8.69 -5.34 8.99
C VAL A 45 8.35 -4.80 7.60
N ILE A 46 8.36 -5.67 6.58
CA ILE A 46 8.04 -5.31 5.21
C ILE A 46 6.56 -4.90 5.09
N LEU A 47 5.64 -5.62 5.73
CA LEU A 47 4.21 -5.28 5.76
C LEU A 47 3.96 -3.89 6.35
N ILE A 48 4.62 -3.55 7.47
CA ILE A 48 4.51 -2.22 8.08
C ILE A 48 4.98 -1.14 7.09
N ILE A 49 6.11 -1.37 6.41
CA ILE A 49 6.63 -0.42 5.41
C ILE A 49 5.66 -0.27 4.23
N ILE A 50 5.12 -1.38 3.72
CA ILE A 50 4.15 -1.38 2.63
C ILE A 50 2.89 -0.63 3.03
N TYR A 51 2.33 -0.87 4.21
CA TYR A 51 1.13 -0.18 4.71
C TYR A 51 1.37 1.30 4.97
N HIS A 52 2.54 1.65 5.49
CA HIS A 52 2.90 3.04 5.68
C HIS A 52 2.96 3.78 4.34
N GLN A 53 3.63 3.21 3.35
CA GLN A 53 3.72 3.83 2.02
C GLN A 53 2.38 3.80 1.29
N LEU A 54 1.57 2.76 1.45
CA LEU A 54 0.20 2.70 0.95
C LEU A 54 -0.60 3.88 1.52
N SER A 55 -0.53 4.13 2.83
CA SER A 55 -1.22 5.28 3.44
C SER A 55 -0.77 6.62 2.84
N GLN A 56 0.54 6.79 2.58
CA GLN A 56 1.08 7.98 1.92
C GLN A 56 0.57 8.12 0.48
N THR A 57 0.43 7.03 -0.28
CA THR A 57 -0.11 7.07 -1.66
C THR A 57 -1.59 7.47 -1.74
N PHE A 58 -2.29 7.45 -0.60
CA PHE A 58 -3.69 7.88 -0.46
C PHE A 58 -3.85 9.17 0.38
N GLU A 59 -2.76 9.95 0.55
CA GLU A 59 -2.71 11.18 1.38
C GLU A 59 -3.16 10.98 2.84
N LYS A 60 -2.98 9.76 3.37
CA LYS A 60 -3.30 9.44 4.76
C LYS A 60 -2.06 9.58 5.64
N THR A 61 -2.27 10.05 6.87
CA THR A 61 -1.21 10.31 7.85
C THR A 61 -0.67 9.03 8.48
N ALA A 62 0.49 9.12 9.16
CA ALA A 62 1.05 7.99 9.91
C ALA A 62 0.09 7.43 10.98
N GLY A 63 -0.76 8.28 11.57
CA GLY A 63 -1.81 7.83 12.49
C GLY A 63 -2.83 6.90 11.83
N PHE A 64 -3.16 7.13 10.55
CA PHE A 64 -4.00 6.23 9.77
C PHE A 64 -3.29 4.88 9.50
N THR A 65 -1.97 4.87 9.31
CA THR A 65 -1.20 3.62 9.23
C THR A 65 -1.35 2.81 10.51
N VAL A 66 -1.20 3.44 11.67
CA VAL A 66 -1.34 2.77 12.97
C VAL A 66 -2.75 2.21 13.15
N SER A 67 -3.79 2.98 12.80
CA SER A 67 -5.16 2.49 12.83
C SER A 67 -5.42 1.34 11.85
N LEU A 68 -4.75 1.35 10.69
CA LEU A 68 -4.84 0.29 9.69
C LEU A 68 -4.13 -1.00 10.13
N VAL A 69 -3.04 -0.88 10.87
CA VAL A 69 -2.35 -2.03 11.51
C VAL A 69 -3.15 -2.56 12.69
N LEU A 70 -3.74 -1.68 13.52
CA LEU A 70 -4.48 -2.06 14.72
C LEU A 70 -5.88 -2.63 14.40
N LEU A 71 -6.58 -2.05 13.42
CA LEU A 71 -7.93 -2.45 12.98
C LEU A 71 -8.01 -2.59 11.45
N PRO A 72 -7.31 -3.56 10.84
CA PRO A 72 -7.28 -3.73 9.39
C PRO A 72 -8.68 -4.01 8.80
N ILE A 73 -9.52 -4.77 9.50
CA ILE A 73 -10.86 -5.17 9.03
C ILE A 73 -11.75 -3.95 8.72
N ILE A 74 -11.60 -2.85 9.45
CA ILE A 74 -12.43 -1.65 9.30
C ILE A 74 -11.75 -0.64 8.37
N PHE A 75 -10.43 -0.45 8.53
CA PHE A 75 -9.69 0.58 7.80
C PHE A 75 -9.39 0.23 6.35
N PHE A 76 -9.27 -1.06 5.99
CA PHE A 76 -9.14 -1.48 4.60
C PHE A 76 -10.37 -1.16 3.75
N PRO A 77 -11.61 -1.48 4.18
CA PRO A 77 -12.83 -1.04 3.51
C PRO A 77 -12.94 0.49 3.45
N ILE A 78 -12.60 1.20 4.52
CA ILE A 78 -12.59 2.67 4.51
C ILE A 78 -11.63 3.17 3.45
N LEU A 79 -10.40 2.67 3.35
CA LEU A 79 -9.47 3.07 2.28
C LEU A 79 -10.03 2.72 0.88
N ALA A 80 -10.65 1.55 0.76
CA ALA A 80 -11.21 1.05 -0.49
C ALA A 80 -12.42 1.83 -0.99
N PHE A 81 -13.28 2.32 -0.09
CA PHE A 81 -14.59 2.91 -0.40
C PHE A 81 -14.73 4.40 -0.03
N SER A 82 -13.83 4.98 0.77
CA SER A 82 -13.78 6.43 1.06
C SER A 82 -13.41 7.23 -0.19
N ASP A 83 -13.60 8.55 -0.20
CA ASP A 83 -13.13 9.47 -1.25
C ASP A 83 -11.60 9.63 -1.33
N ALA A 84 -10.82 8.75 -0.68
CA ALA A 84 -9.38 8.71 -0.77
C ALA A 84 -8.94 8.60 -2.24
N LYS A 85 -8.31 9.66 -2.75
CA LYS A 85 -7.69 9.73 -4.08
C LYS A 85 -6.32 9.07 -4.03
N TYR A 86 -6.05 8.25 -5.03
CA TYR A 86 -4.72 7.72 -5.27
C TYR A 86 -3.89 8.81 -5.95
N ILE A 87 -2.88 9.33 -5.24
CA ILE A 87 -1.99 10.39 -5.74
C ILE A 87 -0.69 9.85 -6.34
N GLY A 88 -0.51 8.53 -6.32
CA GLY A 88 0.71 7.89 -6.77
C GLY A 88 1.78 7.77 -5.68
N PHE A 89 2.82 7.00 -5.98
CA PHE A 89 3.95 6.82 -5.07
C PHE A 89 4.80 8.09 -5.00
N LYS A 90 4.75 8.82 -3.87
CA LYS A 90 5.69 9.89 -3.55
C LYS A 90 7.01 9.24 -3.12
N LYS A 91 8.07 9.35 -3.94
CA LYS A 91 9.43 8.96 -3.51
C LYS A 91 9.78 9.80 -2.27
N PRO A 92 10.11 9.19 -1.11
CA PRO A 92 10.59 9.96 0.02
C PRO A 92 11.96 10.55 -0.36
N GLY A 93 12.02 11.87 -0.56
CA GLY A 93 13.25 12.59 -0.93
C GLY A 93 13.15 13.58 -2.09
N VAL A 94 11.98 13.75 -2.74
CA VAL A 94 11.77 14.89 -3.65
C VAL A 94 10.99 15.96 -2.89
N THR A 95 11.74 16.75 -2.13
CA THR A 95 11.28 18.02 -1.56
C THR A 95 10.72 18.88 -2.69
N GLU A 96 9.68 19.64 -2.36
CA GLU A 96 9.09 20.74 -3.12
C GLU A 96 10.11 21.88 -3.33
N ALA A 97 11.24 21.57 -3.95
CA ALA A 97 12.19 22.50 -4.51
C ALA A 97 12.17 22.28 -6.02
N ASN A 98 11.57 23.22 -6.76
CA ASN A 98 11.47 23.33 -8.23
C ASN A 98 10.08 23.07 -8.85
N ILE A 99 9.01 23.61 -8.26
CA ILE A 99 7.90 24.21 -9.03
C ILE A 99 7.19 25.25 -8.19
#